data_AF-L9L7Z8-F1
#
_entry.id   AF-L9L7Z8-F1
#
_cell.length_a   1.000
_cell.length_b   1.000
_cell.length_c   1.000
_cell.angle_alpha   90.00
_cell.angle_beta   90.00
_cell.angle_gamma   90.00
#
_symmetry.space_group_name_H-M   'P 1'
#
loop_
_entity.id
_entity.type
_entity.pdbx_description
1 polymer ?
#
loop_
_entity_poly.entity_id
_entity_poly.type
_entity_poly.pdbx_seq_one_letter_code
_entity_poly.pdbx_strand_id
1 'polypeptide(L)'
;MNEEYDGIVLGAGLTECILSGITSVNREQVLHMDQNPYYGGEKLPQGFARLCAIYGGTYMLNKPIEEIIVQSGKVIGVKLEGEIARYKQLICDPSSVKDWVEKVGQVIRVICILNHPIKNTNDANSFQIIIPQNQVSRKSEVYVCMISFARNVAAQGKNIAIVGITVETKEPEKEIRPALELLEPTEQKFVSIRDLLVPKDLGTESQIFILRQPVMTLKTSVRG
;
A
#
# COMPACT_ATOMS: atom_id res chain seq x y z
N MET A 1 12.83 -10.23 -23.97
CA MET A 1 13.88 -10.48 -22.95
C MET A 1 13.87 -11.96 -22.62
N ASN A 2 14.94 -12.70 -22.92
CA ASN A 2 15.10 -14.13 -22.58
C ASN A 2 15.90 -14.30 -21.27
N GLU A 3 15.56 -13.52 -20.24
CA GLU A 3 16.26 -13.54 -18.95
C GLU A 3 15.44 -14.32 -17.93
N GLU A 4 16.11 -15.17 -17.14
CA GLU A 4 15.52 -15.90 -16.02
C GLU A 4 15.81 -15.15 -14.72
N TYR A 5 14.77 -14.90 -13.93
CA TYR A 5 14.87 -14.28 -12.61
C TYR A 5 14.49 -15.28 -11.52
N ASP A 6 15.10 -15.17 -10.35
CA ASP A 6 14.74 -15.97 -9.18
C ASP A 6 13.38 -15.54 -8.62
N GLY A 7 13.05 -14.24 -8.67
CA GLY A 7 11.76 -13.72 -8.25
C GLY A 7 11.35 -12.42 -8.95
N ILE A 8 10.04 -12.21 -9.07
CA ILE A 8 9.46 -10.93 -9.52
C ILE A 8 8.67 -10.30 -8.40
N VAL A 9 8.82 -8.98 -8.23
CA VAL A 9 8.01 -8.18 -7.30
C VAL A 9 7.14 -7.21 -8.08
N LEU A 10 5.83 -7.21 -7.83
CA LEU A 10 4.87 -6.31 -8.47
C LEU A 10 4.25 -5.36 -7.45
N GLY A 11 4.39 -4.05 -7.67
CA GLY A 11 3.80 -3.02 -6.83
C GLY A 11 4.82 -1.99 -6.32
N ALA A 12 4.46 -0.71 -6.30
CA ALA A 12 5.31 0.38 -5.81
C ALA A 12 5.13 0.69 -4.31
N GLY A 13 4.50 -0.22 -3.56
CA GLY A 13 4.29 -0.06 -2.12
C GLY A 13 5.55 -0.30 -1.30
N LEU A 14 5.51 0.10 -0.03
CA LEU A 14 6.65 -0.02 0.89
C LEU A 14 7.08 -1.48 1.09
N THR A 15 6.13 -2.40 1.28
CA THR A 15 6.41 -3.80 1.55
C THR A 15 7.08 -4.47 0.36
N GLU A 16 6.56 -4.21 -0.85
CA GLU A 16 7.09 -4.67 -2.12
C GLU A 16 8.54 -4.21 -2.30
N CYS A 17 8.79 -2.92 -2.03
CA CYS A 17 10.12 -2.37 -2.12
C CYS A 17 11.07 -2.99 -1.09
N ILE A 18 10.66 -3.13 0.18
CA ILE A 18 11.45 -3.81 1.23
C ILE A 18 11.84 -5.22 0.77
N LEU A 19 10.86 -6.01 0.32
CA LEU A 19 11.09 -7.40 -0.10
C LEU A 19 12.07 -7.46 -1.27
N SER A 20 11.86 -6.65 -2.31
CA SER A 20 12.77 -6.61 -3.44
C SER A 20 14.20 -6.24 -3.04
N GLY A 21 14.37 -5.27 -2.14
CA GLY A 21 15.69 -4.91 -1.60
C GLY A 21 16.36 -6.03 -0.81
N ILE A 22 15.63 -6.71 0.08
CA ILE A 22 16.18 -7.82 0.88
C ILE A 22 16.52 -9.02 -0.02
N THR A 23 15.64 -9.38 -0.94
CA THR A 23 15.83 -10.51 -1.87
C THR A 23 17.05 -10.28 -2.75
N SER A 24 17.25 -9.05 -3.24
CA SER A 24 18.44 -8.69 -4.00
C SER A 24 19.73 -8.71 -3.16
N VAL A 25 19.69 -8.26 -1.89
CA VAL A 25 20.82 -8.38 -0.94
C VAL A 25 21.24 -9.84 -0.74
N ASN A 26 20.29 -10.78 -0.78
CA ASN A 26 20.55 -12.21 -0.71
C ASN A 26 21.10 -12.82 -2.02
N ARG A 27 21.43 -11.98 -3.01
CA ARG A 27 21.99 -12.34 -4.33
C ARG A 27 21.04 -13.11 -5.26
N GLU A 28 19.74 -13.03 -5.02
CA GLU A 28 18.75 -13.52 -5.97
C GLU A 28 18.55 -12.51 -7.11
N GLN A 29 18.40 -13.01 -8.35
CA GLN A 29 18.05 -12.17 -9.50
C GLN A 29 16.59 -11.74 -9.40
N VAL A 30 16.34 -10.47 -9.06
CA VAL A 30 14.98 -9.93 -8.87
C VAL A 30 14.64 -8.90 -9.92
N LEU A 31 13.47 -9.07 -10.55
CA LEU A 31 12.85 -8.06 -11.40
C LEU A 31 11.68 -7.41 -10.65
N HIS A 32 11.78 -6.13 -10.35
CA HIS A 32 10.73 -5.37 -9.67
C HIS A 32 9.98 -4.51 -10.68
N MET A 33 8.66 -4.63 -10.73
CA MET A 33 7.82 -3.92 -11.69
C MET A 33 6.62 -3.26 -11.03
N ASP A 34 6.15 -2.16 -11.61
CA ASP A 34 4.90 -1.54 -11.20
C ASP A 34 4.20 -0.88 -12.40
N GLN A 35 2.87 -0.94 -12.38
CA GLN A 35 2.03 -0.34 -13.42
C GLN A 35 1.91 1.20 -13.29
N ASN A 36 2.24 1.77 -12.13
CA ASN A 36 2.21 3.21 -11.90
C ASN A 36 3.53 3.87 -12.34
N PRO A 37 3.48 5.14 -12.75
CA PRO A 37 4.67 5.88 -13.23
C PRO A 37 5.59 6.39 -12.12
N TYR A 38 5.21 6.28 -10.85
CA TYR A 38 5.98 6.79 -9.72
C TYR A 38 6.00 5.79 -8.58
N TYR A 39 7.11 5.71 -7.84
CA TYR A 39 7.13 5.10 -6.51
C TYR A 39 6.04 5.77 -5.66
N GLY A 40 5.31 5.00 -4.84
CA GLY A 40 4.45 5.62 -3.81
C GLY A 40 5.25 6.73 -3.11
N GLY A 41 4.65 7.89 -2.84
CA GLY A 41 5.34 9.15 -2.46
C GLY A 41 6.22 9.12 -1.19
N GLU A 42 6.54 7.94 -0.70
CA GLU A 42 7.43 7.63 0.39
C GLU A 42 8.88 7.51 -0.15
N LYS A 43 9.83 8.15 0.54
CA LYS A 43 11.28 8.04 0.23
C LYS A 43 11.84 6.64 0.49
N LEU A 44 11.13 5.83 1.27
CA LEU A 44 11.57 4.52 1.71
C LEU A 44 11.51 3.48 0.57
N PRO A 45 10.40 3.34 -0.19
CA PRO A 45 10.36 2.63 -1.48
C PRO A 45 11.54 2.94 -2.40
N GLN A 46 11.85 4.22 -2.58
CA GLN A 46 12.95 4.67 -3.44
C GLN A 46 14.32 4.21 -2.91
N GLY A 47 14.51 4.22 -1.60
CA GLY A 47 15.73 3.72 -0.95
C GLY A 47 15.94 2.23 -1.21
N PHE A 48 14.88 1.42 -1.12
CA PHE A 48 14.96 0.00 -1.42
C PHE A 48 15.07 -0.31 -2.92
N ALA A 49 14.45 0.49 -3.78
CA ALA A 49 14.64 0.38 -5.22
C ALA A 49 16.10 0.60 -5.60
N ARG A 50 16.74 1.61 -5.00
CA ARG A 50 18.18 1.83 -5.13
C ARG A 50 18.99 0.66 -4.59
N LEU A 51 18.62 0.12 -3.43
CA LEU A 51 19.30 -1.03 -2.84
C LEU A 51 19.28 -2.21 -3.80
N CYS A 52 18.11 -2.58 -4.33
CA CYS A 52 17.97 -3.68 -5.27
C CYS A 52 18.78 -3.46 -6.57
N ALA A 53 18.78 -2.24 -7.10
CA ALA A 53 19.61 -1.90 -8.27
C ALA A 53 21.12 -2.08 -8.00
N ILE A 54 21.61 -1.74 -6.80
CA ILE A 54 23.02 -1.93 -6.41
C ILE A 54 23.42 -3.41 -6.42
N TYR A 55 22.50 -4.29 -6.05
CA TYR A 55 22.74 -5.73 -5.97
C TYR A 55 22.29 -6.48 -7.25
N GLY A 56 22.13 -5.76 -8.36
CA GLY A 56 21.91 -6.33 -9.69
C GLY A 56 20.45 -6.57 -10.07
N GLY A 57 19.49 -6.13 -9.24
CA GLY A 57 18.09 -6.16 -9.60
C GLY A 57 17.72 -5.10 -10.63
N THR A 58 16.70 -5.39 -11.45
CA THR A 58 16.18 -4.45 -12.44
C THR A 58 14.83 -3.91 -11.99
N TYR A 59 14.65 -2.59 -12.06
CA TYR A 59 13.38 -1.92 -11.75
C TYR A 59 12.74 -1.39 -13.02
N MET A 60 11.47 -1.73 -13.25
CA MET A 60 10.71 -1.29 -14.42
C MET A 60 9.37 -0.66 -14.00
N LEU A 61 9.25 0.65 -14.15
CA LEU A 61 7.99 1.38 -13.94
C LEU A 61 7.21 1.50 -15.24
N ASN A 62 5.90 1.76 -15.14
CA ASN A 62 5.00 1.95 -16.28
C ASN A 62 4.99 0.75 -17.25
N LYS A 63 5.04 -0.46 -16.70
CA LYS A 63 4.96 -1.72 -17.47
C LYS A 63 3.71 -2.50 -17.08
N PRO A 64 2.61 -2.38 -17.84
CA PRO A 64 1.41 -3.15 -17.56
C PRO A 64 1.65 -4.64 -17.85
N ILE A 65 1.10 -5.49 -16.99
CA ILE A 65 1.16 -6.94 -17.15
C ILE A 65 -0.07 -7.38 -17.94
N GLU A 66 0.16 -8.13 -19.01
CA GLU A 66 -0.90 -8.67 -19.85
C GLU A 66 -1.47 -9.96 -19.26
N GLU A 67 -0.59 -10.84 -18.78
CA GLU A 67 -0.96 -12.19 -18.34
C GLU A 67 0.02 -12.75 -17.31
N ILE A 68 -0.50 -13.51 -16.35
CA ILE A 68 0.31 -14.35 -15.45
C ILE A 68 0.23 -15.78 -15.94
N ILE A 69 1.38 -16.35 -16.28
CA ILE A 69 1.49 -17.66 -16.89
C ILE A 69 1.69 -18.69 -15.78
N VAL A 70 0.73 -19.62 -15.68
CA VAL A 70 0.73 -20.71 -14.70
C VAL A 70 0.73 -22.05 -15.43
N GLN A 71 1.63 -22.94 -15.04
CA GLN A 71 1.73 -24.30 -15.59
C GLN A 71 1.75 -25.31 -14.44
N SER A 72 0.92 -26.35 -14.54
CA SER A 72 0.79 -27.39 -13.49
C SER A 72 0.54 -26.81 -12.09
N GLY A 73 -0.26 -25.73 -12.02
CA GLY A 73 -0.59 -25.05 -10.78
C GLY A 73 0.47 -24.09 -10.23
N LYS A 74 1.66 -24.00 -10.84
CA LYS A 74 2.77 -23.14 -10.41
C LYS A 74 3.03 -22.01 -11.41
N VAL A 75 3.35 -20.81 -10.90
CA VAL A 75 3.73 -19.68 -11.75
C VAL A 75 5.07 -19.94 -12.44
N ILE A 76 5.14 -19.59 -13.74
CA ILE A 76 6.34 -19.77 -14.56
C ILE A 76 6.78 -18.48 -15.26
N GLY A 77 5.95 -17.44 -15.29
CA GLY A 77 6.28 -16.18 -15.93
C GLY A 77 5.13 -15.18 -15.97
N VAL A 78 5.43 -13.98 -16.44
CA VAL A 78 4.46 -12.96 -16.83
C VAL A 78 4.66 -12.60 -18.29
N LYS A 79 3.56 -12.26 -18.97
CA LYS A 79 3.57 -11.66 -20.29
C LYS A 79 3.43 -10.14 -20.18
N LEU A 80 4.31 -9.42 -20.87
CA LEU A 80 4.27 -7.96 -20.97
C LEU A 80 4.81 -7.50 -22.32
N GLU A 81 4.16 -6.53 -22.94
CA GLU A 81 4.57 -5.95 -24.24
C GLU A 81 4.84 -7.02 -25.32
N GLY A 82 4.03 -8.09 -25.32
CA GLY A 82 4.20 -9.23 -26.22
C GLY A 82 5.36 -10.19 -25.89
N GLU A 83 6.17 -9.90 -24.87
CA GLU A 83 7.30 -10.71 -24.41
C GLU A 83 6.97 -11.49 -23.13
N ILE A 84 7.70 -12.57 -22.84
CA ILE A 84 7.53 -13.36 -21.62
C ILE A 84 8.79 -13.27 -20.75
N ALA A 85 8.62 -12.78 -19.52
CA ALA A 85 9.64 -12.85 -18.48
C ALA A 85 9.38 -14.08 -17.60
N ARG A 86 10.36 -14.98 -17.48
CA ARG A 86 10.24 -16.23 -16.70
C ARG A 86 10.84 -16.08 -15.31
N TYR A 87 10.21 -16.71 -14.32
CA TYR A 87 10.67 -16.67 -12.93
C TYR A 87 10.11 -17.83 -12.09
N LYS A 88 10.74 -18.07 -10.93
CA LYS A 88 10.37 -19.18 -10.01
C LYS A 88 9.26 -18.81 -9.03
N GLN A 89 9.17 -17.54 -8.64
CA GLN A 89 8.22 -17.01 -7.67
C GLN A 89 7.71 -15.62 -8.07
N LEU A 90 6.43 -15.37 -7.83
CA LEU A 90 5.79 -14.06 -7.96
C LEU A 90 5.46 -13.51 -6.59
N ILE A 91 5.86 -12.27 -6.30
CA ILE A 91 5.42 -11.50 -5.14
C ILE A 91 4.66 -10.29 -5.68
N CYS A 92 3.44 -10.03 -5.21
CA CYS A 92 2.65 -8.95 -5.77
C CYS A 92 1.65 -8.32 -4.80
N ASP A 93 1.27 -7.09 -5.13
CA ASP A 93 0.11 -6.46 -4.53
C ASP A 93 -1.22 -7.06 -5.09
N PRO A 94 -2.31 -7.11 -4.30
CA PRO A 94 -3.57 -7.72 -4.72
C PRO A 94 -4.21 -7.11 -5.97
N SER A 95 -3.98 -5.83 -6.26
CA SER A 95 -4.57 -5.15 -7.40
C SER A 95 -4.04 -5.63 -8.75
N SER A 96 -2.85 -6.23 -8.74
CA SER A 96 -2.19 -6.79 -9.91
C SER A 96 -2.68 -8.20 -10.28
N VAL A 97 -3.48 -8.86 -9.42
CA VAL A 97 -3.83 -10.30 -9.52
C VAL A 97 -5.29 -10.61 -9.18
N LYS A 98 -6.23 -9.98 -9.89
CA LYS A 98 -7.68 -10.02 -9.56
C LYS A 98 -8.28 -11.43 -9.44
N ASP A 99 -7.81 -12.39 -10.22
CA ASP A 99 -8.34 -13.76 -10.20
C ASP A 99 -7.87 -14.58 -8.97
N TRP A 100 -6.79 -14.14 -8.33
CA TRP A 100 -6.14 -14.84 -7.22
C TRP A 100 -6.52 -14.28 -5.84
N VAL A 101 -7.41 -13.30 -5.82
CA VAL A 101 -7.81 -12.58 -4.61
C VAL A 101 -9.32 -12.58 -4.45
N GLU A 102 -9.77 -12.42 -3.22
CA GLU A 102 -11.17 -12.21 -2.89
C GLU A 102 -11.35 -10.93 -2.08
N LYS A 103 -12.50 -10.29 -2.27
CA LYS A 103 -12.88 -9.08 -1.54
C LYS A 103 -13.46 -9.46 -0.18
N VAL A 104 -12.84 -8.97 0.88
CA VAL A 104 -13.27 -9.19 2.28
C VAL A 104 -13.83 -7.94 2.95
N GLY A 105 -13.77 -6.79 2.29
CA GLY A 105 -14.29 -5.54 2.82
C GLY A 105 -13.92 -4.35 1.95
N GLN A 106 -14.06 -3.16 2.52
CA GLN A 106 -13.62 -1.92 1.90
C GLN A 106 -13.01 -1.00 2.97
N VAL A 107 -12.18 -0.06 2.53
CA VAL A 107 -11.63 1.02 3.34
C VAL A 107 -11.96 2.34 2.67
N ILE A 108 -12.41 3.31 3.46
CA ILE A 108 -12.48 4.70 3.04
C ILE A 108 -11.30 5.44 3.67
N ARG A 109 -10.62 6.23 2.82
CA ARG A 109 -9.57 7.17 3.20
C ARG A 109 -9.99 8.56 2.80
N VAL A 110 -9.84 9.53 3.70
CA VAL A 110 -10.06 10.94 3.38
C VAL A 110 -8.81 11.72 3.73
N ILE A 111 -8.25 12.37 2.73
CA ILE A 111 -7.12 13.29 2.88
C ILE A 111 -7.70 14.69 3.01
N CYS A 112 -7.38 15.38 4.10
CA CYS A 112 -7.80 16.72 4.43
C CYS A 112 -6.59 17.67 4.44
N ILE A 113 -6.69 18.80 3.74
CA ILE A 113 -5.73 19.90 3.84
C ILE A 113 -6.28 20.94 4.81
N LEU A 114 -5.47 21.30 5.81
CA LEU A 114 -5.83 22.23 6.88
C LEU A 114 -4.90 23.44 6.90
N ASN A 115 -5.46 24.59 7.26
CA ASN A 115 -4.75 25.86 7.47
C ASN A 115 -4.47 26.16 8.95
N HIS A 116 -4.66 25.17 9.82
CA HIS A 116 -4.57 25.33 11.27
C HIS A 116 -4.08 24.03 11.92
N PRO A 117 -3.46 24.09 13.11
CA PRO A 117 -3.23 22.91 13.94
C PRO A 117 -4.57 22.34 14.42
N ILE A 118 -4.61 21.04 14.68
CA ILE A 118 -5.80 20.38 15.24
C ILE A 118 -5.91 20.73 16.73
N LYS A 119 -7.11 21.09 17.20
CA LYS A 119 -7.35 21.47 18.60
C LYS A 119 -6.95 20.34 19.56
N ASN A 120 -6.54 20.70 20.77
CA ASN A 120 -6.17 19.76 21.84
C ASN A 120 -4.97 18.85 21.51
N THR A 121 -4.09 19.27 20.59
CA THR A 121 -2.87 18.54 20.22
C THR A 121 -1.58 19.25 20.63
N ASN A 122 -1.70 20.33 21.40
CA ASN A 122 -0.57 21.17 21.83
C ASN A 122 0.32 21.62 20.66
N ASP A 123 -0.33 21.99 19.54
CA ASP A 123 0.30 22.39 18.27
C ASP A 123 1.37 21.41 17.77
N ALA A 124 1.17 20.11 18.03
CA ALA A 124 2.10 19.08 17.59
C ALA A 124 2.18 19.01 16.06
N ASN A 125 3.41 18.97 15.54
CA ASN A 125 3.69 18.98 14.10
C ASN A 125 3.41 17.64 13.39
N SER A 126 3.18 16.56 14.14
CA SER A 126 2.76 15.26 13.64
C SER A 126 2.23 14.39 14.78
N PHE A 127 1.13 13.66 14.57
CA PHE A 127 0.58 12.74 15.57
C PHE A 127 -0.44 11.78 14.94
N GLN A 128 -0.90 10.83 15.75
CA GLN A 128 -1.98 9.91 15.44
C GLN A 128 -3.10 10.04 16.48
N ILE A 129 -4.34 10.07 16.02
CA ILE A 129 -5.54 9.93 16.84
C ILE A 129 -6.18 8.58 16.51
N ILE A 130 -6.58 7.86 17.55
CA ILE A 130 -7.40 6.65 17.43
C ILE A 130 -8.70 6.93 18.17
N ILE A 131 -9.83 6.83 17.47
CA ILE A 131 -11.16 6.89 18.08
C ILE A 131 -11.63 5.44 18.27
N PRO A 132 -11.71 4.94 19.53
CA PRO A 132 -12.11 3.57 19.79
C PRO A 132 -13.51 3.28 19.27
N GLN A 133 -13.70 2.10 18.69
CA GLN A 133 -14.95 1.70 18.04
C GLN A 133 -16.20 1.87 18.93
N ASN A 134 -16.06 1.63 20.24
CA ASN A 134 -17.15 1.74 21.21
C ASN A 134 -17.60 3.19 21.47
N GLN A 135 -16.75 4.18 21.20
CA GLN A 135 -17.07 5.61 21.35
C GLN A 135 -17.91 6.14 20.18
N VAL A 136 -17.91 5.42 19.05
CA VAL A 136 -18.57 5.84 17.81
C VAL A 136 -19.54 4.78 17.27
N SER A 137 -19.91 3.80 18.12
CA SER A 137 -20.85 2.72 17.79
C SER A 137 -20.47 1.92 16.53
N ARG A 138 -19.18 1.60 16.40
CA ARG A 138 -18.60 0.84 15.27
C ARG A 138 -18.04 -0.51 15.71
N LYS A 139 -17.71 -1.36 14.74
CA LYS A 139 -16.97 -2.63 14.94
C LYS A 139 -15.45 -2.49 14.74
N SER A 140 -15.00 -1.35 14.21
CA SER A 140 -13.60 -1.03 13.93
C SER A 140 -13.26 0.39 14.36
N GLU A 141 -12.00 0.62 14.73
CA GLU A 141 -11.53 1.94 15.16
C GLU A 141 -11.46 2.94 14.00
N VAL A 142 -11.46 4.22 14.35
CA VAL A 142 -11.20 5.32 13.40
C VAL A 142 -9.81 5.88 13.61
N TYR A 143 -9.04 5.96 12.54
CA TYR A 143 -7.66 6.45 12.57
C TYR A 143 -7.58 7.82 11.91
N VAL A 144 -6.86 8.75 12.55
CA VAL A 144 -6.45 10.02 11.95
C VAL A 144 -4.95 10.16 12.11
N CYS A 145 -4.22 10.31 11.01
CA CYS A 145 -2.80 10.64 11.02
C CYS A 145 -2.62 12.06 10.50
N MET A 146 -1.93 12.92 11.25
CA MET A 146 -1.62 14.28 10.83
C MET A 146 -0.12 14.46 10.66
N ILE A 147 0.26 15.07 9.53
CA ILE A 147 1.63 15.48 9.25
C ILE A 147 1.62 16.91 8.71
N SER A 148 2.41 17.79 9.32
CA SER A 148 2.52 19.20 8.93
C SER A 148 3.64 19.45 7.93
N PHE A 149 3.70 20.70 7.45
CA PHE A 149 4.82 21.25 6.69
C PHE A 149 6.21 21.02 7.34
N ALA A 150 6.30 20.86 8.66
CA ALA A 150 7.56 20.60 9.36
C ALA A 150 8.25 19.29 8.93
N ARG A 151 7.53 18.39 8.23
CA ARG A 151 8.09 17.16 7.64
C ARG A 151 8.32 17.26 6.13
N ASN A 152 8.23 18.46 5.56
CA ASN A 152 8.40 18.72 4.12
C ASN A 152 7.41 17.94 3.24
N VAL A 153 6.19 17.69 3.74
CA VAL A 153 5.12 17.03 2.99
C VAL A 153 4.03 17.99 2.51
N ALA A 154 4.05 19.24 3.00
CA ALA A 154 3.06 20.26 2.69
C ALA A 154 3.73 21.65 2.64
N ALA A 155 3.08 22.62 1.98
CA ALA A 155 3.54 24.01 1.96
C ALA A 155 3.52 24.62 3.37
N GLN A 156 4.35 25.64 3.61
CA GLN A 156 4.45 26.30 4.92
C GLN A 156 3.06 26.73 5.45
N GLY A 157 2.78 26.42 6.71
CA GLY A 157 1.49 26.71 7.36
C GLY A 157 0.36 25.73 7.03
N LYS A 158 0.59 24.74 6.16
CA LYS A 158 -0.40 23.70 5.82
C LYS A 158 -0.16 22.41 6.62
N ASN A 159 -1.25 21.72 6.92
CA ASN A 159 -1.25 20.39 7.52
C ASN A 159 -2.02 19.41 6.63
N ILE A 160 -1.55 18.16 6.57
CA ILE A 160 -2.24 17.06 5.90
C ILE A 160 -2.73 16.10 6.98
N ALA A 161 -4.04 15.93 7.07
CA ALA A 161 -4.67 14.93 7.92
C ALA A 161 -5.26 13.81 7.05
N ILE A 162 -5.01 12.57 7.41
CA ILE A 162 -5.51 11.39 6.69
C ILE A 162 -6.40 10.61 7.66
N VAL A 163 -7.68 10.52 7.33
CA VAL A 163 -8.67 9.71 8.05
C VAL A 163 -8.79 8.36 7.35
N GLY A 164 -8.81 7.27 8.11
CA GLY A 164 -8.94 5.91 7.60
C GLY A 164 -9.84 5.04 8.47
N ILE A 165 -10.79 4.34 7.84
CA ILE A 165 -11.66 3.36 8.50
C ILE A 165 -11.96 2.16 7.58
N THR A 166 -12.30 1.03 8.17
CA THR A 166 -13.01 -0.06 7.48
C THR A 166 -14.45 0.37 7.22
N VAL A 167 -14.98 0.16 6.02
CA VAL A 167 -16.39 0.47 5.72
C VAL A 167 -17.30 -0.60 6.31
N GLU A 168 -18.29 -0.19 7.10
CA GLU A 168 -19.25 -1.09 7.75
C GLU A 168 -20.68 -0.93 7.20
N THR A 169 -20.95 0.15 6.45
CA THR A 169 -22.28 0.48 5.94
C THR A 169 -22.28 0.79 4.45
N LYS A 170 -23.46 1.08 3.89
CA LYS A 170 -23.61 1.56 2.49
C LYS A 170 -23.30 3.05 2.33
N GLU A 171 -23.08 3.77 3.42
CA GLU A 171 -22.87 5.22 3.45
C GLU A 171 -21.51 5.57 4.10
N PRO A 172 -20.38 5.21 3.46
CA PRO A 172 -19.05 5.28 4.08
C PRO A 172 -18.63 6.70 4.49
N GLU A 173 -19.12 7.73 3.80
CA GLU A 173 -18.83 9.12 4.14
C GLU A 173 -19.51 9.58 5.45
N LYS A 174 -20.61 8.94 5.86
CA LYS A 174 -21.23 9.24 7.17
C LYS A 174 -20.42 8.64 8.32
N GLU A 175 -19.77 7.51 8.08
CA GLU A 175 -19.00 6.77 9.08
C GLU A 175 -17.75 7.53 9.56
N ILE A 176 -17.18 8.39 8.69
CA ILE A 176 -15.99 9.19 9.00
C ILE A 176 -16.30 10.53 9.69
N ARG A 177 -17.58 10.89 9.84
CA ARG A 177 -18.00 12.20 10.39
C ARG A 177 -17.36 12.52 11.74
N PRO A 178 -17.27 11.60 12.72
CA PRO A 178 -16.63 11.88 14.01
C PRO A 178 -15.17 12.31 13.89
N ALA A 179 -14.44 11.80 12.89
CA ALA A 179 -13.07 12.23 12.64
C ALA A 179 -13.04 13.58 11.90
N LEU A 180 -13.90 13.79 10.90
CA LEU A 180 -13.93 15.05 10.16
C LEU A 180 -14.30 16.25 11.04
N GLU A 181 -15.17 16.07 12.03
CA GLU A 181 -15.52 17.11 13.01
C GLU A 181 -14.30 17.62 13.80
N LEU A 182 -13.29 16.77 14.03
CA LEU A 182 -12.02 17.16 14.66
C LEU A 182 -11.14 18.03 13.76
N LEU A 183 -11.37 17.97 12.44
CA LEU A 183 -10.53 18.58 11.40
C LEU A 183 -11.13 19.88 10.84
N GLU A 184 -12.30 20.31 11.30
CA GLU A 184 -12.90 21.55 10.80
C GLU A 184 -12.23 22.81 11.40
N PRO A 185 -12.05 23.88 10.59
CA PRO A 185 -12.41 24.00 9.18
C PRO A 185 -11.41 23.33 8.22
N THR A 186 -11.89 22.44 7.35
CA THR A 186 -11.04 21.85 6.31
C THR A 186 -11.05 22.68 5.02
N GLU A 187 -9.88 22.98 4.46
CA GLU A 187 -9.74 23.73 3.21
C GLU A 187 -10.11 22.88 1.98
N GLN A 188 -9.61 21.64 1.93
CA GLN A 188 -9.89 20.72 0.84
C GLN A 188 -9.93 19.27 1.34
N LYS A 189 -10.81 18.46 0.73
CA LYS A 189 -10.98 17.04 1.04
C LYS A 189 -10.85 16.19 -0.22
N PHE A 190 -10.15 15.07 -0.12
CA PHE A 190 -10.03 14.06 -1.18
C PHE A 190 -10.46 12.71 -0.61
N VAL A 191 -11.52 12.14 -1.17
CA VAL A 191 -12.10 10.88 -0.70
C VAL A 191 -11.68 9.75 -1.63
N SER A 192 -11.20 8.64 -1.07
CA SER A 192 -10.90 7.41 -1.80
C SER A 192 -11.48 6.21 -1.05
N ILE A 193 -12.29 5.42 -1.75
CA ILE A 193 -12.78 4.13 -1.26
C ILE A 193 -12.06 3.05 -2.06
N ARG A 194 -11.52 2.04 -1.37
CA ARG A 194 -10.81 0.91 -1.98
C ARG A 194 -11.29 -0.40 -1.39
N ASP A 195 -11.30 -1.42 -2.22
CA ASP A 195 -11.60 -2.78 -1.78
C ASP A 195 -10.44 -3.34 -0.96
N LEU A 196 -10.77 -4.08 0.10
CA LEU A 196 -9.80 -4.90 0.83
C LEU A 196 -9.80 -6.28 0.23
N LEU A 197 -8.64 -6.65 -0.32
CA LEU A 197 -8.42 -7.90 -1.01
C LEU A 197 -7.49 -8.79 -0.17
N VAL A 198 -7.79 -10.08 -0.13
CA VAL A 198 -6.93 -11.12 0.46
C VAL A 198 -6.65 -12.21 -0.58
N PRO A 199 -5.48 -12.88 -0.52
CA PRO A 199 -5.23 -14.00 -1.39
C PRO A 199 -6.15 -15.18 -1.09
N LYS A 200 -6.52 -15.91 -2.15
CA LYS A 200 -7.28 -17.17 -2.07
C LYS A 200 -6.43 -18.35 -1.59
N ASP A 201 -5.10 -18.25 -1.71
CA ASP A 201 -4.14 -19.26 -1.24
C ASP A 201 -2.98 -18.63 -0.42
N LEU A 202 -2.02 -19.43 0.04
CA LEU A 202 -0.83 -18.94 0.75
C LEU A 202 0.41 -18.79 -0.16
N GLY A 203 0.29 -19.10 -1.45
CA GLY A 203 1.41 -19.09 -2.40
C GLY A 203 2.36 -20.29 -2.31
N THR A 204 2.21 -21.22 -1.37
CA THR A 204 3.19 -22.32 -1.19
C THR A 204 3.22 -23.31 -2.36
N GLU A 205 2.08 -23.56 -2.99
CA GLU A 205 1.99 -24.44 -4.17
C GLU A 205 2.11 -23.62 -5.46
N SER A 206 1.33 -22.54 -5.56
CA SER A 206 1.30 -21.67 -6.75
C SER A 206 2.58 -20.86 -6.96
N GLN A 207 3.37 -20.66 -5.91
CA GLN A 207 4.52 -19.76 -5.86
C GLN A 207 4.12 -18.30 -6.18
N ILE A 208 2.86 -17.94 -5.91
CA ILE A 208 2.31 -16.59 -6.02
C ILE A 208 2.02 -16.07 -4.60
N PHE A 209 2.87 -15.17 -4.11
CA PHE A 209 2.79 -14.58 -2.78
C PHE A 209 2.17 -13.18 -2.84
N ILE A 210 0.90 -13.09 -2.49
CA ILE A 210 0.15 -11.83 -2.56
C ILE A 210 0.17 -11.13 -1.20
N LEU A 211 0.60 -9.88 -1.20
CA LEU A 211 0.76 -9.07 0.00
C LEU A 211 -0.59 -8.55 0.51
N ARG A 212 -0.75 -8.44 1.83
CA ARG A 212 -1.98 -7.91 2.43
C ARG A 212 -1.98 -6.37 2.42
N GLN A 213 -3.10 -5.78 2.03
CA GLN A 213 -3.28 -4.32 2.07
C GLN A 213 -3.50 -3.81 3.50
N PRO A 214 -2.75 -2.81 3.96
CA PRO A 214 -2.94 -2.24 5.30
C PRO A 214 -4.19 -1.34 5.34
N VAL A 215 -4.91 -1.38 6.46
CA VAL A 215 -6.11 -0.56 6.72
C VAL A 215 -5.77 0.82 7.33
N MET A 216 -4.47 1.17 7.44
CA MET A 216 -3.87 2.22 8.34
C MET A 216 -3.61 1.77 9.77
N THR A 217 -3.77 0.49 10.08
CA THR A 217 -3.46 -0.02 11.41
C THR A 217 -1.95 -0.23 11.58
N LEU A 218 -1.33 0.47 12.54
CA LEU A 218 -0.06 0.03 13.15
C LEU A 218 -0.36 -1.12 14.12
N LYS A 219 -0.78 -2.28 13.59
CA LYS A 219 -0.78 -3.50 14.40
C LYS A 219 0.66 -3.98 14.45
N THR A 220 1.40 -3.53 15.46
CA THR A 220 2.57 -4.28 15.93
C THR A 220 2.05 -5.64 16.37
N SER A 221 2.15 -6.62 15.49
CA SER A 221 1.94 -8.02 15.84
C SER A 221 3.07 -8.45 16.76
N VAL A 222 3.01 -8.07 18.04
CA VAL A 222 3.71 -8.81 19.08
C VAL A 222 2.86 -10.04 19.32
N ARG A 223 3.08 -11.09 18.51
CA ARG A 223 2.64 -12.42 18.90
C ARG A 223 3.54 -12.84 20.06
N GLY A 224 2.95 -12.89 21.26
CA GLY A 224 3.51 -13.65 22.37
C GLY A 224 3.29 -15.14 22.18
#